data_AF-A0A960WSL4-F1
#
_entry.id   AF-A0A960WSL4-F1
#
_cell.length_a   1.000
_cell.length_b   1.000
_cell.length_c   1.000
_cell.angle_alpha   90.00
_cell.angle_beta   90.00
_cell.angle_gamma   90.00
#
_symmetry.space_group_name_H-M   'P 1'
#
loop_
_entity.id
_entity.type
_entity.pdbx_description
1 polymer ?
#
loop_
_entity_poly.entity_id
_entity_poly.type
_entity_poly.pdbx_seq_one_letter_code
_entity_poly.pdbx_strand_id
1 'polypeptide(L)'
;MRVSCPRCACKLGKVDPNFSGHPALCEECGGEFIIPFKDGEGLLEWVKTAPWEHVEEASRSNIGKGHSRQTVSQFINLFEKRREREIWRLERERHGEVLTGRERLWRAIERREEKQKMRAAQVEDLLSLDPVSFERFVAELFNSQGYVAQAVGGTNDRGIDVEVRNSSGDLWAIAQCKRYHQEGRIRARDIRDFAGSFLMCGAEAGFFFTTGYLTKEAKKTAKQFSWLKVYEGTELLDLAEKAEETEMGNKNPD
;
A
#
# COMPACT_ATOMS: atom_id res chain seq x y z
N MET A 1 -3.45 -27.04 -23.03
CA MET A 1 -4.05 -25.71 -22.76
C MET A 1 -3.67 -24.73 -23.86
N ARG A 2 -4.41 -23.63 -24.04
CA ARG A 2 -3.98 -22.56 -24.93
C ARG A 2 -3.04 -21.64 -24.16
N VAL A 3 -1.89 -21.31 -24.75
CA VAL A 3 -0.89 -20.44 -24.12
C VAL A 3 -0.67 -19.22 -25.01
N SER A 4 -0.56 -18.06 -24.39
CA SER A 4 -0.20 -16.80 -25.04
C SER A 4 1.07 -16.23 -24.40
N CYS A 5 1.90 -15.58 -25.20
CA CYS A 5 3.06 -14.88 -24.67
C CYS A 5 2.60 -13.76 -23.72
N PRO A 6 3.14 -13.66 -22.49
CA PRO A 6 2.77 -12.60 -21.57
C PRO A 6 3.25 -11.21 -22.02
N ARG A 7 4.24 -11.15 -22.93
CA ARG A 7 4.86 -9.91 -23.39
C ARG A 7 4.22 -9.31 -24.66
N CYS A 8 3.99 -10.12 -25.69
CA CYS A 8 3.41 -9.66 -26.96
C CYS A 8 2.01 -10.21 -27.25
N ALA A 9 1.43 -11.02 -26.35
CA ALA A 9 0.11 -11.65 -26.48
C ALA A 9 -0.07 -12.59 -27.70
N CYS A 10 1.01 -12.93 -28.42
CA CYS A 10 0.93 -13.91 -29.52
C CYS A 10 0.50 -15.29 -28.99
N LYS A 11 -0.24 -16.04 -29.81
CA LYS A 11 -0.77 -17.36 -29.43
C LYS A 11 0.25 -18.43 -29.78
N LEU A 12 0.83 -19.09 -28.78
CA LEU A 12 1.76 -20.20 -28.97
C LEU A 12 1.06 -21.55 -29.30
N GLY A 13 -0.27 -21.53 -29.48
CA GLY A 13 -1.04 -22.73 -29.82
C GLY A 13 -1.42 -23.59 -28.62
N LYS A 14 -1.63 -24.88 -28.86
CA LYS A 14 -1.97 -25.87 -27.81
C LYS A 14 -0.69 -26.45 -27.24
N VAL A 15 -0.43 -26.16 -25.97
CA VAL A 15 0.68 -26.74 -25.20
C VAL A 15 0.14 -27.84 -24.29
N ASP A 16 0.86 -28.96 -24.18
CA ASP A 16 0.52 -30.02 -23.22
C ASP A 16 0.71 -29.48 -21.77
N PRO A 17 -0.31 -29.59 -20.89
CA PRO A 17 -0.20 -29.17 -19.49
C PRO A 17 0.97 -29.78 -18.71
N ASN A 18 1.52 -30.91 -19.15
CA ASN A 18 2.71 -31.52 -18.53
C ASN A 18 3.97 -30.63 -18.63
N PHE A 19 3.98 -29.64 -19.52
CA PHE A 19 5.05 -28.66 -19.62
C PHE A 19 4.84 -27.43 -18.72
N SER A 20 3.79 -27.39 -17.89
CA SER A 20 3.59 -26.28 -16.95
C SER A 20 4.81 -26.13 -16.03
N GLY A 21 5.27 -24.90 -15.82
CA GLY A 21 6.47 -24.63 -15.01
C GLY A 21 7.81 -24.79 -15.73
N HIS A 22 7.82 -25.19 -17.00
CA HIS A 22 9.04 -25.15 -17.82
C HIS A 22 9.26 -23.75 -18.42
N PRO A 23 10.52 -23.31 -18.56
CA PRO A 23 10.84 -22.10 -19.31
C PRO A 23 10.55 -22.29 -20.80
N ALA A 24 10.10 -21.22 -21.44
CA ALA A 24 9.81 -21.16 -22.87
C ALA A 24 10.27 -19.81 -23.44
N LEU A 25 10.58 -19.82 -24.74
CA LEU A 25 10.95 -18.63 -25.50
C LEU A 25 9.85 -18.32 -26.51
N CYS A 26 9.41 -17.08 -26.56
CA CYS A 26 8.51 -16.60 -27.60
C CYS A 26 9.28 -16.34 -28.90
N GLU A 27 8.98 -17.08 -29.96
CA GLU A 27 9.63 -16.91 -31.27
C GLU A 27 9.36 -15.54 -31.91
N GLU A 28 8.25 -14.87 -31.57
CA GLU A 28 7.89 -13.57 -32.15
C GLU A 28 8.61 -12.39 -31.51
N CYS A 29 8.70 -12.34 -30.17
CA CYS A 29 9.30 -11.20 -29.46
C CYS A 29 10.63 -11.53 -28.77
N GLY A 30 11.08 -12.78 -28.83
CA GLY A 30 12.27 -13.26 -28.11
C GLY A 30 12.15 -13.22 -26.58
N GLY A 31 10.93 -13.04 -26.05
CA GLY A 31 10.71 -13.00 -24.60
C GLY A 31 10.73 -14.38 -23.97
N GLU A 32 11.50 -14.56 -22.91
CA GLU A 32 11.43 -15.72 -22.02
C GLU A 32 10.20 -15.61 -21.12
N PHE A 33 9.62 -16.75 -20.75
CA PHE A 33 8.53 -16.84 -19.77
C PHE A 33 8.40 -18.27 -19.25
N ILE A 34 7.66 -18.45 -18.16
CA ILE A 34 7.29 -19.79 -17.65
C ILE A 34 5.94 -20.22 -18.22
N ILE A 35 5.86 -21.45 -18.72
CA ILE A 35 4.61 -22.02 -19.23
C ILE A 35 3.58 -22.05 -18.09
N PRO A 36 2.38 -21.45 -18.29
CA PRO A 36 1.38 -21.27 -17.23
C PRO A 36 0.77 -22.60 -16.78
N PHE A 37 0.17 -22.60 -15.59
CA PHE A 37 -0.49 -23.78 -15.03
C PHE A 37 -1.98 -23.79 -15.37
N LYS A 38 -2.54 -24.98 -15.56
CA LYS A 38 -3.98 -25.14 -15.79
C LYS A 38 -4.78 -24.89 -14.51
N ASP A 39 -4.26 -25.30 -13.36
CA ASP A 39 -4.91 -25.22 -12.06
C ASP A 39 -3.97 -24.58 -11.02
N GLY A 40 -4.58 -24.01 -9.97
CA GLY A 40 -3.84 -23.28 -8.94
C GLY A 40 -3.04 -24.20 -8.01
N GLU A 41 -3.45 -25.46 -7.84
CA GLU A 41 -2.76 -26.42 -6.99
C GLU A 41 -1.38 -26.77 -7.59
N GLY A 42 -1.33 -27.08 -8.88
CA GLY A 42 -0.09 -27.34 -9.61
C GLY A 42 0.88 -26.16 -9.56
N LEU A 43 0.37 -24.92 -9.70
CA LEU A 43 1.19 -23.71 -9.53
C LEU A 43 1.80 -23.65 -8.11
N LEU A 44 0.97 -23.81 -7.07
CA LEU A 44 1.41 -23.67 -5.69
C LEU A 44 2.38 -24.78 -5.26
N GLU A 45 2.19 -26.02 -5.73
CA GLU A 45 3.15 -27.10 -5.49
C GLU A 45 4.47 -26.87 -6.22
N TRP A 46 4.43 -26.43 -7.49
CA TRP A 46 5.63 -26.13 -8.25
C TRP A 46 6.46 -25.00 -7.62
N VAL A 47 5.82 -23.92 -7.16
CA VAL A 47 6.51 -22.78 -6.51
C VAL A 47 7.29 -23.21 -5.26
N LYS A 48 6.93 -24.30 -4.59
CA LYS A 48 7.65 -24.74 -3.39
C LYS A 48 9.04 -25.32 -3.71
N THR A 49 9.19 -25.93 -4.89
CA THR A 49 10.35 -26.78 -5.22
C THR A 49 11.13 -26.33 -6.45
N ALA A 50 10.51 -25.54 -7.35
CA ALA A 50 11.15 -25.08 -8.59
C ALA A 50 12.44 -24.26 -8.35
N PRO A 51 13.38 -24.20 -9.31
CA PRO A 51 14.53 -23.29 -9.24
C PRO A 51 14.09 -21.83 -9.03
N TRP A 52 14.88 -21.05 -8.28
CA TRP A 52 14.47 -19.69 -7.90
C TRP A 52 14.36 -18.77 -9.11
N GLU A 53 15.29 -18.89 -10.06
CA GLU A 53 15.30 -18.16 -11.32
C GLU A 53 14.00 -18.34 -12.11
N HIS A 54 13.41 -19.54 -12.10
CA HIS A 54 12.14 -19.80 -12.76
C HIS A 54 10.96 -19.19 -12.00
N VAL A 55 10.98 -19.23 -10.66
CA VAL A 55 9.93 -18.62 -9.84
C VAL A 55 9.94 -17.09 -9.98
N GLU A 56 11.13 -16.49 -10.08
CA GLU A 56 11.31 -15.07 -10.36
C GLU A 56 10.76 -14.70 -11.73
N GLU A 57 11.12 -15.47 -12.77
CA GLU A 57 10.61 -15.24 -14.12
C GLU A 57 9.10 -15.42 -14.20
N ALA A 58 8.54 -16.45 -13.55
CA ALA A 58 7.10 -16.66 -13.48
C ALA A 58 6.37 -15.46 -12.84
N SER A 59 6.95 -14.86 -11.79
CA SER A 59 6.40 -13.66 -11.16
C SER A 59 6.43 -12.47 -12.13
N ARG A 60 7.57 -12.22 -12.80
CA ARG A 60 7.72 -11.15 -13.80
C ARG A 60 6.77 -11.32 -14.98
N SER A 61 6.56 -12.57 -15.41
CA SER A 61 5.69 -12.91 -16.52
C SER A 61 4.20 -13.03 -16.13
N ASN A 62 3.84 -12.65 -14.91
CA ASN A 62 2.48 -12.69 -14.35
C ASN A 62 1.80 -14.07 -14.45
N ILE A 63 2.49 -15.11 -13.98
CA ILE A 63 2.00 -16.51 -13.97
C ILE A 63 0.67 -16.70 -13.22
N GLY A 64 0.34 -15.78 -12.31
CA GLY A 64 -0.92 -15.78 -11.56
C GLY A 64 -2.15 -15.44 -12.40
N LYS A 65 -1.95 -14.91 -13.62
CA LYS A 65 -3.04 -14.53 -14.52
C LYS A 65 -3.94 -15.72 -14.85
N GLY A 66 -5.23 -15.59 -14.57
CA GLY A 66 -6.23 -16.63 -14.82
C GLY A 66 -6.52 -17.55 -13.63
N HIS A 67 -5.84 -17.36 -12.49
CA HIS A 67 -6.12 -18.08 -11.24
C HIS A 67 -7.00 -17.25 -10.28
N SER A 68 -7.57 -17.92 -9.28
CA SER A 68 -8.40 -17.27 -8.24
C SER A 68 -7.59 -16.30 -7.38
N ARG A 69 -8.24 -15.28 -6.80
CA ARG A 69 -7.60 -14.34 -5.85
C ARG A 69 -6.90 -15.06 -4.69
N GLN A 70 -7.48 -16.16 -4.19
CA GLN A 70 -6.89 -16.96 -3.12
C GLN A 70 -5.58 -17.63 -3.57
N THR A 71 -5.56 -18.22 -4.77
CA THR A 71 -4.36 -18.81 -5.36
C THR A 71 -3.25 -17.78 -5.56
N VAL A 72 -3.60 -16.59 -6.09
CA VAL A 72 -2.64 -15.51 -6.31
C VAL A 72 -2.07 -15.00 -4.98
N SER A 73 -2.90 -14.83 -3.95
CA SER A 73 -2.43 -14.46 -2.61
C SER A 73 -1.50 -15.52 -2.00
N GLN A 74 -1.81 -16.80 -2.14
CA GLN A 74 -0.95 -17.89 -1.67
C GLN A 74 0.37 -17.94 -2.44
N PHE A 75 0.35 -17.69 -3.76
CA PHE A 75 1.53 -17.57 -4.59
C PHE A 75 2.45 -16.44 -4.09
N ILE A 76 1.92 -15.24 -3.89
CA ILE A 76 2.69 -14.07 -3.42
C ILE A 76 3.33 -14.38 -2.05
N ASN A 77 2.57 -14.97 -1.13
CA ASN A 77 3.10 -15.34 0.18
C ASN A 77 4.24 -16.38 0.10
N LEU A 78 4.12 -17.38 -0.79
CA LEU A 78 5.19 -18.36 -1.01
C LEU A 78 6.40 -17.72 -1.70
N PHE A 79 6.17 -16.83 -2.65
CA PHE A 79 7.20 -16.09 -3.37
C PHE A 79 8.05 -15.26 -2.41
N GLU A 80 7.46 -14.43 -1.55
CA GLU A 80 8.21 -13.61 -0.59
C GLU A 80 8.98 -14.46 0.42
N LYS A 81 8.38 -15.54 0.93
CA LYS A 81 9.08 -16.50 1.81
C LYS A 81 10.28 -17.17 1.12
N ARG A 82 10.22 -17.39 -0.19
CA ARG A 82 11.34 -17.93 -0.96
C ARG A 82 12.38 -16.85 -1.25
N ARG A 83 11.96 -15.65 -1.62
CA ARG A 83 12.82 -14.49 -1.86
C ARG A 83 13.68 -14.15 -0.65
N GLU A 84 13.08 -14.09 0.54
CA GLU A 84 13.84 -13.89 1.78
C GLU A 84 14.89 -14.99 1.97
N ARG A 85 14.52 -16.27 1.82
CA ARG A 85 15.47 -17.38 1.94
C ARG A 85 16.61 -17.30 0.93
N GLU A 86 16.35 -16.83 -0.28
CA GLU A 86 17.37 -16.62 -1.30
C GLU A 86 18.33 -15.49 -0.93
N ILE A 87 17.79 -14.34 -0.49
CA ILE A 87 18.59 -13.21 0.01
C ILE A 87 19.49 -13.68 1.16
N TRP A 88 18.93 -14.43 2.13
CA TRP A 88 19.71 -14.99 3.23
C TRP A 88 20.71 -16.06 2.78
N ARG A 89 20.47 -16.80 1.68
CA ARG A 89 21.46 -17.73 1.11
C ARG A 89 22.62 -16.94 0.50
N LEU A 90 22.33 -15.99 -0.38
CA LEU A 90 23.32 -15.16 -1.04
C LEU A 90 24.11 -14.31 -0.04
N GLU A 91 23.47 -13.81 1.03
CA GLU A 91 24.16 -13.13 2.12
C GLU A 91 25.10 -14.08 2.88
N ARG A 92 24.67 -15.32 3.17
CA ARG A 92 25.53 -16.33 3.81
C ARG A 92 26.70 -16.75 2.93
N GLU A 93 26.48 -16.93 1.64
CA GLU A 93 27.53 -17.27 0.67
C GLU A 93 28.52 -16.11 0.49
N ARG A 94 28.02 -14.86 0.45
CA ARG A 94 28.85 -13.66 0.31
C ARG A 94 29.69 -13.36 1.54
N HIS A 95 29.17 -13.66 2.73
CA HIS A 95 29.83 -13.30 3.99
C HIS A 95 30.51 -14.47 4.69
N GLY A 96 30.31 -15.72 4.26
CA GLY A 96 30.97 -16.91 4.83
C GLY A 96 30.73 -17.17 6.33
N GLU A 97 30.01 -16.29 7.04
CA GLU A 97 29.97 -16.26 8.50
C GLU A 97 28.55 -16.25 9.04
N VAL A 98 28.32 -17.10 10.03
CA VAL A 98 27.14 -17.05 10.89
C VAL A 98 27.24 -15.76 11.71
N LEU A 99 26.40 -14.78 11.37
CA LEU A 99 26.32 -13.52 12.12
C LEU A 99 26.13 -13.81 13.62
N THR A 100 26.99 -13.25 14.44
CA THR A 100 26.87 -13.25 15.88
C THR A 100 25.56 -12.59 16.31
N GLY A 101 25.08 -12.88 17.53
CA GLY A 101 23.89 -12.21 18.07
C GLY A 101 23.99 -10.68 18.04
N ARG A 102 25.21 -10.15 18.20
CA ARG A 102 25.52 -8.73 18.13
C ARG A 102 25.36 -8.17 16.72
N GLU A 103 25.87 -8.85 15.70
CA GLU A 103 25.75 -8.41 14.30
C GLU A 103 24.30 -8.49 13.79
N ARG A 104 23.54 -9.50 14.22
CA ARG A 104 22.10 -9.58 13.95
C ARG A 104 21.36 -8.37 14.53
N LEU A 105 21.71 -7.96 15.75
CA LEU A 105 21.14 -6.77 16.39
C LEU A 105 21.53 -5.49 15.64
N TRP A 106 22.80 -5.33 15.27
CA TRP A 106 23.27 -4.17 14.50
C TRP A 106 22.54 -4.03 13.16
N ARG A 107 22.43 -5.12 12.37
CA ARG A 107 21.65 -5.08 11.12
C ARG A 107 20.17 -4.81 11.33
N ALA A 108 19.59 -5.25 12.44
CA ALA A 108 18.21 -4.91 12.78
C ALA A 108 18.02 -3.43 13.12
N ILE A 109 19.02 -2.80 13.76
CA ILE A 109 19.04 -1.35 14.02
C ILE A 109 19.20 -0.60 12.70
N GLU A 110 20.18 -0.96 11.88
CA GLU A 110 20.45 -0.33 10.58
C GLU A 110 19.22 -0.34 9.67
N ARG A 111 18.56 -1.50 9.53
CA ARG A 111 17.29 -1.60 8.77
C ARG A 111 16.18 -0.71 9.31
N ARG A 112 16.11 -0.53 10.64
CA ARG A 112 15.12 0.38 11.24
C ARG A 112 15.44 1.82 10.91
N GLU A 113 16.71 2.21 10.97
CA GLU A 113 17.15 3.56 10.64
C GLU A 113 16.92 3.89 9.15
N GLU A 114 17.24 2.95 8.24
CA GLU A 114 16.95 3.11 6.81
C GLU A 114 15.45 3.25 6.55
N LYS A 115 14.62 2.39 7.15
CA LYS A 115 13.16 2.50 7.03
C LYS A 115 12.63 3.83 7.57
N GLN A 116 13.21 4.33 8.66
CA GLN A 116 12.84 5.62 9.23
C GLN A 116 13.24 6.78 8.32
N LYS A 117 14.42 6.73 7.70
CA LYS A 117 14.86 7.73 6.70
C LYS A 117 13.94 7.75 5.48
N MET A 118 13.60 6.58 4.94
CA MET A 118 12.67 6.48 3.80
C MET A 118 11.31 7.07 4.12
N ARG A 119 10.74 6.76 5.30
CA ARG A 119 9.47 7.35 5.74
C ARG A 119 9.56 8.86 5.93
N ALA A 120 10.66 9.37 6.47
CA ALA A 120 10.85 10.81 6.62
C ALA A 120 10.83 11.53 5.27
N ALA A 121 11.47 10.95 4.24
CA ALA A 121 11.44 11.48 2.87
C ALA A 121 10.02 11.46 2.27
N GLN A 122 9.26 10.38 2.46
CA GLN A 122 7.86 10.32 2.00
C GLN A 122 6.94 11.36 2.68
N VAL A 123 7.16 11.64 3.98
CA VAL A 123 6.45 12.74 4.66
C VAL A 123 6.89 14.10 4.09
N GLU A 124 8.15 14.25 3.70
CA GLU A 124 8.66 15.45 3.03
C GLU A 124 7.99 15.67 1.67
N ASP A 125 7.72 14.61 0.91
CA ASP A 125 6.93 14.67 -0.32
C ASP A 125 5.50 15.16 -0.04
N LEU A 126 4.83 14.68 1.03
CA LEU A 126 3.53 15.22 1.45
C LEU A 126 3.60 16.70 1.85
N LEU A 127 4.72 17.14 2.42
CA LEU A 127 4.96 18.56 2.79
C LEU A 127 5.19 19.45 1.56
N SER A 128 5.61 18.88 0.43
CA SER A 128 5.79 19.62 -0.83
C SER A 128 4.45 20.03 -1.46
N LEU A 129 3.34 19.40 -1.05
CA LEU A 129 2.00 19.77 -1.49
C LEU A 129 1.58 21.13 -0.90
N ASP A 130 1.01 21.99 -1.74
CA ASP A 130 0.32 23.19 -1.28
C ASP A 130 -0.95 22.82 -0.48
N PRO A 131 -1.57 23.75 0.27
CA PRO A 131 -2.67 23.42 1.18
C PRO A 131 -3.83 22.73 0.46
N VAL A 132 -4.21 23.25 -0.70
CA VAL A 132 -5.34 22.75 -1.49
C VAL A 132 -5.01 21.37 -2.06
N SER A 133 -3.78 21.15 -2.49
CA SER A 133 -3.35 19.83 -2.96
C SER A 133 -3.33 18.79 -1.84
N PHE A 134 -3.00 19.17 -0.60
CA PHE A 134 -3.08 18.25 0.54
C PHE A 134 -4.53 17.86 0.88
N GLU A 135 -5.47 18.81 0.82
CA GLU A 135 -6.89 18.54 1.01
C GLU A 135 -7.45 17.60 -0.07
N ARG A 136 -7.05 17.82 -1.33
CA ARG A 136 -7.41 16.96 -2.47
C ARG A 136 -6.86 15.55 -2.30
N PHE A 137 -5.60 15.41 -1.88
CA PHE A 137 -5.00 14.11 -1.58
C PHE A 137 -5.82 13.33 -0.53
N VAL A 138 -6.23 13.99 0.55
CA VAL A 138 -7.09 13.36 1.57
C VAL A 138 -8.46 12.98 1.01
N ALA A 139 -9.06 13.82 0.15
CA ALA A 139 -10.31 13.47 -0.51
C ALA A 139 -10.16 12.25 -1.44
N GLU A 140 -9.09 12.19 -2.24
CA GLU A 140 -8.76 11.05 -3.09
C GLU A 140 -8.55 9.76 -2.28
N LEU A 141 -7.97 9.87 -1.09
CA LEU A 141 -7.80 8.75 -0.17
C LEU A 141 -9.12 8.15 0.32
N PHE A 142 -10.16 8.98 0.52
CA PHE A 142 -11.50 8.47 0.83
C PHE A 142 -12.21 7.91 -0.42
N ASN A 143 -12.01 8.54 -1.58
CA ASN A 143 -12.57 8.07 -2.85
C ASN A 143 -12.04 6.68 -3.23
N SER A 144 -10.74 6.43 -3.04
CA SER A 144 -10.13 5.12 -3.28
C SER A 144 -10.66 4.00 -2.37
N GLN A 145 -11.22 4.37 -1.22
CA GLN A 145 -11.89 3.47 -0.28
C GLN A 145 -13.39 3.29 -0.55
N GLY A 146 -13.92 3.89 -1.62
CA GLY A 146 -15.31 3.74 -2.05
C GLY A 146 -16.30 4.74 -1.46
N TYR A 147 -15.83 5.80 -0.81
CA TYR A 147 -16.67 6.94 -0.42
C TYR A 147 -16.75 7.98 -1.53
N VAL A 148 -17.67 8.94 -1.39
CA VAL A 148 -17.71 10.14 -2.24
C VAL A 148 -17.17 11.32 -1.43
N ALA A 149 -15.91 11.67 -1.66
CA ALA A 149 -15.23 12.72 -0.92
C ALA A 149 -14.82 13.90 -1.82
N GLN A 150 -14.98 15.11 -1.30
CA GLN A 150 -14.64 16.34 -1.99
C GLN A 150 -13.88 17.28 -1.05
N ALA A 151 -12.77 17.84 -1.55
CA ALA A 151 -12.12 18.98 -0.91
C ALA A 151 -13.02 20.23 -1.06
N VAL A 152 -13.44 20.79 0.06
CA VAL A 152 -14.36 21.94 0.15
C VAL A 152 -13.70 23.17 0.79
N GLY A 153 -12.41 23.07 1.13
CA GLY A 153 -11.63 24.11 1.81
C GLY A 153 -11.63 25.45 1.09
N GLY A 154 -11.41 26.53 1.86
CA GLY A 154 -11.41 27.89 1.36
C GLY A 154 -11.64 28.98 2.42
N THR A 155 -11.52 30.25 2.04
CA THR A 155 -11.73 31.36 2.98
C THR A 155 -13.19 31.35 3.47
N ASN A 156 -13.41 31.08 4.77
CA ASN A 156 -14.70 30.83 5.48
C ASN A 156 -15.21 29.37 5.57
N ASP A 157 -14.37 28.37 5.32
CA ASP A 157 -14.72 26.94 5.47
C ASP A 157 -15.06 26.47 6.91
N ARG A 158 -15.00 27.37 7.90
CA ARG A 158 -15.21 27.07 9.33
C ARG A 158 -14.30 25.94 9.82
N GLY A 159 -13.16 25.69 9.17
CA GLY A 159 -12.25 24.61 9.51
C GLY A 159 -12.70 23.22 9.06
N ILE A 160 -13.49 23.11 7.99
CA ILE A 160 -13.82 21.86 7.31
C ILE A 160 -13.18 21.89 5.93
N ASP A 161 -12.21 21.02 5.70
CA ASP A 161 -11.43 21.03 4.47
C ASP A 161 -11.89 19.94 3.49
N VAL A 162 -12.49 18.86 3.99
CA VAL A 162 -13.04 17.75 3.19
C VAL A 162 -14.40 17.32 3.73
N GLU A 163 -15.37 17.15 2.83
CA GLU A 163 -16.64 16.46 3.10
C GLU A 163 -16.59 15.04 2.52
N VAL A 164 -17.06 14.06 3.29
CA VAL A 164 -17.14 12.66 2.89
C VAL A 164 -18.57 12.17 3.00
N ARG A 165 -19.12 11.71 1.88
CA ARG A 165 -20.46 11.17 1.78
C ARG A 165 -20.43 9.65 1.63
N ASN A 166 -21.42 8.99 2.22
CA ASN A 166 -21.62 7.55 2.04
C ASN A 166 -22.24 7.28 0.65
N SER A 167 -22.43 5.99 0.33
CA SER A 167 -23.04 5.56 -0.94
C SER A 167 -24.50 6.02 -1.12
N SER A 168 -25.20 6.38 -0.04
CA SER A 168 -26.56 6.95 -0.07
C SER A 168 -26.57 8.47 -0.32
N GLY A 169 -25.40 9.13 -0.31
CA GLY A 169 -25.25 10.57 -0.50
C GLY A 169 -25.32 11.41 0.78
N ASP A 170 -25.53 10.78 1.94
CA ASP A 170 -25.57 11.47 3.24
C ASP A 170 -24.16 11.89 3.67
N LEU A 171 -24.06 13.03 4.36
CA LEU A 171 -22.80 13.51 4.94
C LEU A 171 -22.41 12.57 6.09
N TRP A 172 -21.44 11.70 5.82
CA TRP A 172 -20.98 10.71 6.78
C TRP A 172 -19.85 11.27 7.65
N ALA A 173 -18.88 11.93 7.04
CA ALA A 173 -17.74 12.49 7.77
C ALA A 173 -17.28 13.84 7.24
N ILE A 174 -16.59 14.56 8.11
CA ILE A 174 -15.82 15.76 7.75
C ILE A 174 -14.36 15.57 8.14
N ALA A 175 -13.46 16.21 7.40
CA ALA A 175 -12.05 16.24 7.75
C ALA A 175 -11.47 17.64 7.80
N GLN A 176 -10.52 17.83 8.71
CA GLN A 176 -9.63 18.98 8.73
C GLN A 176 -8.19 18.52 8.46
N CYS A 177 -7.51 19.25 7.59
CA CYS A 177 -6.19 18.98 7.04
C CYS A 177 -5.26 20.15 7.40
N LYS A 178 -4.36 19.94 8.38
CA LYS A 178 -3.35 20.94 8.75
C LYS A 178 -1.97 20.56 8.27
N ARG A 179 -1.49 21.24 7.23
CA ARG A 179 -0.08 21.19 6.82
C ARG A 179 0.76 22.06 7.75
N TYR A 180 1.72 21.44 8.42
CA TYR A 180 2.79 22.13 9.14
C TYR A 180 4.14 21.62 8.67
N HIS A 181 5.12 22.50 8.51
CA HIS A 181 6.53 22.08 8.46
C HIS A 181 6.89 21.30 9.73
N GLN A 182 7.88 20.42 9.67
CA GLN A 182 8.20 19.39 10.69
C GLN A 182 8.27 19.89 12.15
N GLU A 183 8.45 21.19 12.42
CA GLU A 183 8.45 21.78 13.77
C GLU A 183 7.08 22.22 14.29
N GLY A 184 6.07 22.31 13.42
CA GLY A 184 4.72 22.73 13.78
C GLY A 184 3.98 21.64 14.55
N ARG A 185 3.47 22.02 15.73
CA ARG A 185 2.77 21.11 16.65
C ARG A 185 1.28 21.41 16.65
N ILE A 186 0.46 20.39 16.46
CA ILE A 186 -0.99 20.48 16.70
C ILE A 186 -1.23 20.58 18.20
N ARG A 187 -1.87 21.66 18.64
CA ARG A 187 -2.16 21.93 20.04
C ARG A 187 -3.58 21.48 20.37
N ALA A 188 -3.87 21.37 21.66
CA ALA A 188 -5.21 21.03 22.13
C ALA A 188 -6.29 22.04 21.70
N ARG A 189 -5.90 23.28 21.36
CA ARG A 189 -6.81 24.28 20.78
C ARG A 189 -7.30 23.85 19.40
N ASP A 190 -6.41 23.45 18.51
CA ASP A 190 -6.77 23.04 17.14
C ASP A 190 -7.81 21.91 17.14
N ILE A 191 -7.64 20.92 18.03
CA ILE A 191 -8.58 19.81 18.18
C ILE A 191 -9.95 20.28 18.70
N ARG A 192 -9.99 21.24 19.63
CA ARG A 192 -11.25 21.79 20.15
C ARG A 192 -11.95 22.66 19.11
N ASP A 193 -11.20 23.42 18.34
CA ASP A 193 -11.74 24.27 17.28
C ASP A 193 -12.42 23.38 16.23
N PHE A 194 -11.75 22.31 15.79
CA PHE A 194 -12.35 21.30 14.90
C PHE A 194 -13.60 20.64 15.51
N ALA A 195 -13.56 20.30 16.80
CA ALA A 195 -14.73 19.76 17.49
C ALA A 195 -15.92 20.73 17.52
N GLY A 196 -15.67 22.03 17.62
CA GLY A 196 -16.70 23.05 17.49
C GLY A 196 -17.36 23.03 16.11
N SER A 197 -16.56 22.93 15.05
CA SER A 197 -17.05 22.85 13.67
C SER A 197 -17.83 21.56 13.41
N PHE A 198 -17.35 20.43 13.91
CA PHE A 198 -18.01 19.13 13.82
C PHE A 198 -19.44 19.14 14.40
N LEU A 199 -19.63 19.79 15.56
CA LEU A 199 -20.96 19.87 16.19
C LEU A 199 -21.98 20.67 15.36
N MET A 200 -21.55 21.47 14.40
CA MET A 200 -22.42 22.30 13.56
C MET A 200 -22.79 21.66 12.21
N CYS A 201 -22.12 20.57 11.80
CA CYS A 201 -22.28 20.00 10.45
C CYS A 201 -23.15 18.73 10.41
N GLY A 202 -23.41 18.07 11.55
CA GLY A 202 -24.28 16.90 11.61
C GLY A 202 -23.68 15.61 11.04
N ALA A 203 -22.35 15.57 10.87
CA ALA A 203 -21.64 14.37 10.42
C ALA A 203 -21.55 13.32 11.55
N GLU A 204 -21.35 12.06 11.18
CA GLU A 204 -21.21 10.95 12.13
C GLU A 204 -19.78 10.75 12.62
N ALA A 205 -18.79 11.06 11.77
CA ALA A 205 -17.37 10.91 12.06
C ALA A 205 -16.55 12.14 11.68
N GLY A 206 -15.48 12.39 12.43
CA GLY A 206 -14.54 13.49 12.18
C GLY A 206 -13.13 12.95 11.99
N PHE A 207 -12.41 13.52 11.04
CA PHE A 207 -11.02 13.16 10.75
C PHE A 207 -10.12 14.38 10.86
N PHE A 208 -8.98 14.24 11.54
CA PHE A 208 -7.97 15.30 11.62
C PHE A 208 -6.66 14.78 11.05
N PHE A 209 -6.25 15.34 9.92
CA PHE A 209 -5.02 15.00 9.22
C PHE A 209 -3.97 16.07 9.44
N THR A 210 -2.75 15.65 9.74
CA THR A 210 -1.62 16.57 9.85
C THR A 210 -0.34 15.94 9.31
N THR A 211 0.47 16.76 8.64
CA THR A 211 1.84 16.36 8.25
C THR A 211 2.83 16.45 9.41
N GLY A 212 2.43 17.07 10.53
CA GLY A 212 3.22 17.22 11.75
C GLY A 212 2.83 16.19 12.82
N TYR A 213 2.96 16.60 14.08
CA TYR A 213 2.62 15.78 15.24
C TYR A 213 1.78 16.53 16.28
N LEU A 214 1.01 15.77 17.05
CA LEU A 214 0.19 16.27 18.15
C LEU A 214 1.02 16.37 19.44
N THR A 215 0.81 17.44 20.21
CA THR A 215 1.34 17.50 21.57
C THR A 215 0.65 16.46 22.47
N LYS A 216 1.27 16.15 23.62
CA LYS A 216 0.69 15.24 24.61
C LYS A 216 -0.71 15.69 25.04
N GLU A 217 -0.91 17.00 25.21
CA GLU A 217 -2.20 17.59 25.54
C GLU A 217 -3.20 17.43 24.40
N ALA A 218 -2.79 17.68 23.14
CA ALA A 218 -3.65 17.50 21.98
C ALA A 218 -4.11 16.03 21.84
N LYS A 219 -3.22 15.06 22.05
CA LYS A 219 -3.57 13.63 22.05
C LYS A 219 -4.57 13.29 23.16
N LYS A 220 -4.40 13.86 24.37
CA LYS A 220 -5.36 13.67 25.47
C LYS A 220 -6.72 14.27 25.14
N THR A 221 -6.75 15.45 24.53
CA THR A 221 -7.99 16.12 24.10
C THR A 221 -8.69 15.32 23.00
N ALA A 222 -7.98 14.86 21.97
CA ALA A 222 -8.56 14.07 20.89
C ALA A 222 -9.26 12.80 21.41
N LYS A 223 -8.66 12.12 22.39
CA LYS A 223 -9.24 10.92 23.04
C LYS A 223 -10.56 11.17 23.78
N GLN A 224 -10.93 12.42 24.05
CA GLN A 224 -12.23 12.75 24.67
C GLN A 224 -13.39 12.66 23.66
N PHE A 225 -13.09 12.65 22.36
CA PHE A 225 -14.07 12.62 21.28
C PHE A 225 -14.05 11.25 20.61
N SER A 226 -15.06 10.41 20.88
CA SER A 226 -15.16 9.06 20.31
C SER A 226 -15.39 9.05 18.80
N TRP A 227 -15.95 10.12 18.25
CA TRP A 227 -16.22 10.32 16.82
C TRP A 227 -14.98 10.81 16.05
N LEU A 228 -13.91 11.20 16.74
CA LEU A 228 -12.71 11.80 16.14
C LEU A 228 -11.60 10.77 15.93
N LYS A 229 -11.09 10.70 14.70
CA LYS A 229 -9.84 10.00 14.38
C LYS A 229 -8.79 11.01 13.95
N VAL A 230 -7.55 10.81 14.42
CA VAL A 230 -6.42 11.67 14.09
C VAL A 230 -5.36 10.84 13.39
N TYR A 231 -4.77 11.40 12.33
CA TYR A 231 -3.69 10.80 11.57
C TYR A 231 -2.52 11.78 11.53
N GLU A 232 -1.41 11.41 12.19
CA GLU A 232 -0.12 12.11 12.11
C GLU A 232 0.62 11.72 10.80
N GLY A 233 1.65 12.49 10.40
CA GLY A 233 2.25 12.35 9.07
C GLY A 233 2.67 10.93 8.68
N THR A 234 3.25 10.16 9.60
CA THR A 234 3.62 8.76 9.34
C THR A 234 2.43 7.80 9.26
N GLU A 235 1.36 8.07 10.02
CA GLU A 235 0.14 7.26 10.02
C GLU A 235 -0.71 7.53 8.76
N LEU A 236 -0.61 8.74 8.21
CA LEU A 236 -1.22 9.09 6.92
C LEU A 236 -0.57 8.32 5.77
N LEU A 237 0.77 8.16 5.77
CA LEU A 237 1.46 7.31 4.81
C LEU A 237 0.99 5.85 4.90
N ASP A 238 0.86 5.32 6.12
CA ASP A 238 0.33 3.96 6.34
C ASP A 238 -1.10 3.79 5.78
N LEU A 239 -1.91 4.85 5.84
CA LEU A 239 -3.26 4.85 5.29
C LEU A 239 -3.26 4.91 3.76
N ALA A 240 -2.36 5.70 3.18
CA ALA A 240 -2.19 5.82 1.74
C ALA A 240 -1.72 4.51 1.10
N GLU A 241 -0.68 3.86 1.67
CA GLU A 241 -0.17 2.58 1.20
C GLU A 241 -1.28 1.50 1.16
N LYS A 242 -2.12 1.43 2.20
CA LYS A 242 -3.25 0.48 2.26
C LYS A 242 -4.35 0.77 1.24
N ALA A 243 -4.55 2.04 0.91
CA ALA A 243 -5.55 2.44 -0.07
C ALA A 243 -5.10 2.06 -1.49
N GLU A 244 -3.81 2.22 -1.81
CA GLU A 244 -3.23 1.76 -3.08
C GLU A 244 -3.35 0.24 -3.27
N GLU A 245 -3.11 -0.53 -2.21
CA GLU A 245 -3.31 -1.99 -2.21
C GLU A 245 -4.78 -2.38 -2.50
N THR A 246 -5.73 -1.57 -2.01
CA THR A 246 -7.17 -1.79 -2.21
C THR A 246 -7.60 -1.43 -3.64
N GLU A 247 -7.05 -0.37 -4.23
CA GLU A 247 -7.31 0.00 -5.63
C GLU A 247 -6.79 -1.05 -6.63
N MET A 248 -5.61 -1.61 -6.39
CA MET A 248 -5.06 -2.68 -7.24
C MET A 248 -5.90 -3.96 -7.19
N GLY A 249 -6.62 -4.20 -6.09
CA GLY A 249 -7.60 -5.29 -5.97
C GLY A 249 -8.93 -5.04 -6.69
N ASN A 250 -9.30 -3.78 -6.92
CA ASN A 250 -10.59 -3.38 -7.50
C ASN A 250 -10.53 -3.09 -9.02
N LYS A 251 -9.34 -2.80 -9.57
CA LYS A 251 -9.14 -2.56 -11.02
C LYS A 251 -9.12 -3.84 -11.89
N ASN A 252 -9.42 -5.01 -11.32
CA ASN A 252 -9.79 -6.21 -12.08
C ASN A 252 -11.28 -6.52 -11.92
N PRO A 253 -12.18 -5.82 -12.64
CA PRO A 253 -13.47 -6.39 -13.01
C PRO A 253 -13.28 -7.28 -14.25
N ASP A 254 -14.00 -8.40 -14.25
CA ASP A 254 -13.95 -9.52 -15.20
C ASP A 254 -13.90 -9.17 -16.69
#